data_AF-A0A1E8DYM7-F1
#
_entry.id   AF-A0A1E8DYM7-F1
#
_cell.length_a   1.000
_cell.length_b   1.000
_cell.length_c   1.000
_cell.angle_alpha   90.00
_cell.angle_beta   90.00
_cell.angle_gamma   90.00
#
_symmetry.space_group_name_H-M   'P 1'
#
loop_
_entity.id
_entity.type
_entity.pdbx_description
1 polymer ?
#
loop_
_entity_poly.entity_id
_entity_poly.type
_entity_poly.pdbx_seq_one_letter_code
_entity_poly.pdbx_strand_id
1 'polypeptide(L)'
;MGVLPSQVQTVIGFMFAAVLIGIGFGSAQPCLQTISIQRSPKDRIGLATSTYFCCYDIGIAMGALVLGYVIAGYDYTVAYLLCAVLTLISLVFYKFVVAKQPHSDIQA
;
A
#
# COMPACT_ATOMS: atom_id res chain seq x y z
N MET A 1 12.38 -35.70 -19.32
CA MET A 1 12.29 -34.23 -19.32
C MET A 1 10.82 -33.88 -19.46
N GLY A 2 10.11 -33.67 -18.36
CA GLY A 2 8.66 -33.39 -18.40
C GLY A 2 7.93 -34.02 -17.23
N VAL A 3 7.68 -33.22 -16.19
CA VAL A 3 6.70 -33.39 -15.09
C VAL A 3 6.82 -32.09 -14.25
N LEU A 4 5.94 -31.08 -14.24
CA LEU A 4 4.47 -30.91 -14.07
C LEU A 4 3.87 -30.89 -12.64
N PRO A 5 4.51 -31.24 -11.50
CA PRO A 5 3.85 -31.08 -10.20
C PRO A 5 4.33 -29.93 -9.29
N SER A 6 5.47 -29.27 -9.54
CA SER A 6 5.95 -28.18 -8.64
C SER A 6 5.58 -26.75 -9.07
N GLN A 7 5.11 -26.56 -10.30
CA GLN A 7 4.74 -25.24 -10.85
C GLN A 7 3.30 -24.81 -10.49
N VAL A 8 2.50 -25.75 -9.97
CA VAL A 8 1.04 -25.61 -9.79
C VAL A 8 0.65 -25.22 -8.36
N GLN A 9 1.65 -25.09 -7.47
CA GLN A 9 1.53 -24.61 -6.08
C GLN A 9 0.67 -23.35 -5.93
N THR A 10 0.93 -22.31 -6.75
CA THR A 10 0.26 -21.01 -6.53
C THR A 10 0.36 -19.98 -7.66
N VAL A 11 0.80 -20.28 -8.90
CA VAL A 11 0.98 -19.24 -9.94
C VAL A 11 -0.32 -18.50 -10.26
N ILE A 12 -1.41 -19.24 -10.46
CA ILE A 12 -2.74 -18.64 -10.68
C ILE A 12 -3.19 -17.84 -9.46
N GLY A 13 -2.95 -18.34 -8.25
CA GLY A 13 -3.25 -17.62 -7.00
C GLY A 13 -2.47 -16.31 -6.85
N PHE A 14 -1.18 -16.31 -7.20
CA PHE A 14 -0.36 -15.11 -7.26
C PHE A 14 -0.83 -14.14 -8.33
N MET A 15 -1.28 -14.62 -9.50
CA MET A 15 -1.85 -13.76 -10.54
C MET A 15 -3.16 -13.10 -10.08
N PHE A 16 -4.05 -13.85 -9.43
CA PHE A 16 -5.27 -13.27 -8.84
C PHE A 16 -4.93 -12.23 -7.76
N ALA A 17 -3.99 -12.53 -6.86
CA ALA A 17 -3.53 -11.57 -5.87
C ALA A 17 -2.91 -10.33 -6.52
N ALA A 18 -2.10 -10.50 -7.57
CA ALA A 18 -1.50 -9.40 -8.32
C ALA A 18 -2.55 -8.52 -9.01
N VAL A 19 -3.61 -9.11 -9.56
CA VAL A 19 -4.74 -8.35 -10.14
C VAL A 19 -5.48 -7.56 -9.06
N LEU A 20 -5.79 -8.20 -7.92
CA LEU A 20 -6.46 -7.52 -6.79
C LEU A 20 -5.61 -6.38 -6.24
N ILE A 21 -4.31 -6.62 -6.05
CA ILE A 21 -3.35 -5.59 -5.62
C ILE A 21 -3.26 -4.50 -6.69
N GLY A 22 -3.20 -4.85 -7.98
CA GLY A 22 -3.14 -3.87 -9.07
C GLY A 22 -4.35 -2.95 -9.10
N ILE A 23 -5.56 -3.48 -8.92
CA ILE A 23 -6.80 -2.69 -8.87
C ILE A 23 -6.82 -1.80 -7.60
N GLY A 24 -6.47 -2.36 -6.45
CA GLY A 24 -6.45 -1.62 -5.19
C GLY A 24 -5.38 -0.52 -5.18
N PHE A 25 -4.16 -0.87 -5.55
CA PHE A 25 -3.03 0.06 -5.58
C PHE A 25 -3.20 1.13 -6.66
N GLY A 26 -3.68 0.76 -7.85
CA GLY A 26 -3.93 1.69 -8.96
C GLY A 26 -5.03 2.71 -8.69
N SER A 27 -5.99 2.41 -7.81
CA SER A 27 -7.03 3.37 -7.39
C SER A 27 -6.64 4.15 -6.13
N ALA A 28 -6.03 3.49 -5.14
CA ALA A 28 -5.66 4.11 -3.89
C ALA A 28 -4.51 5.12 -4.05
N GLN A 29 -3.49 4.80 -4.83
CA GLN A 29 -2.30 5.65 -4.99
C GLN A 29 -2.60 7.04 -5.60
N PRO A 30 -3.38 7.19 -6.69
CA PRO A 30 -3.76 8.51 -7.19
C PRO A 30 -4.78 9.21 -6.30
N CYS A 31 -5.68 8.48 -5.61
CA CYS A 31 -6.61 9.07 -4.65
C CYS A 31 -5.87 9.72 -3.47
N LEU A 32 -4.91 9.02 -2.87
CA LEU A 32 -4.10 9.54 -1.76
C LEU A 32 -3.23 10.73 -2.19
N GLN A 33 -2.64 10.66 -3.38
CA GLN A 33 -1.89 11.77 -3.95
C GLN A 33 -2.81 13.00 -4.17
N THR A 34 -4.00 12.79 -4.73
CA THR A 34 -4.98 13.87 -4.96
C THR A 34 -5.47 14.51 -3.66
N ILE A 35 -5.77 13.71 -2.63
CA ILE A 35 -6.13 14.23 -1.29
C ILE A 35 -5.00 15.09 -0.71
N SER A 36 -3.75 14.65 -0.86
CA SER A 36 -2.58 15.39 -0.37
C SER A 36 -2.40 16.73 -1.10
N ILE A 37 -2.67 16.75 -2.41
CA ILE A 37 -2.64 17.95 -3.25
C ILE A 37 -3.81 18.88 -2.91
N GLN A 38 -5.03 18.37 -2.77
CA GLN A 38 -6.23 19.17 -2.47
C GLN A 38 -6.18 19.83 -1.09
N ARG A 39 -5.50 19.21 -0.11
CA ARG A 39 -5.26 19.81 1.21
C ARG A 39 -4.16 20.88 1.21
N SER A 40 -3.42 21.03 0.12
CA SER A 40 -2.32 21.98 0.02
C SER A 40 -2.73 23.25 -0.75
N PRO A 41 -2.18 24.42 -0.39
CA PRO A 41 -2.40 25.65 -1.15
C PRO A 41 -1.99 25.49 -2.62
N LYS A 42 -2.72 26.12 -3.54
CA LYS A 42 -2.50 26.00 -5.01
C LYS A 42 -1.05 26.31 -5.42
N ASP A 43 -0.38 27.21 -4.72
CA ASP A 43 1.01 27.61 -4.99
C ASP A 43 2.06 26.61 -4.46
N ARG A 44 1.65 25.60 -3.68
CA ARG A 44 2.53 24.62 -3.04
C ARG A 44 2.24 23.17 -3.44
N ILE A 45 1.47 22.96 -4.50
CA ILE A 45 1.14 21.63 -5.03
C ILE A 45 2.41 20.80 -5.32
N GLY A 46 3.45 21.42 -5.88
CA GLY A 46 4.73 20.77 -6.13
C GLY A 46 5.41 20.27 -4.83
N LEU A 47 5.36 21.06 -3.76
CA LEU A 47 5.91 20.69 -2.45
C LEU A 47 5.10 19.56 -1.80
N ALA A 48 3.77 19.59 -1.93
CA ALA A 48 2.87 18.56 -1.42
C ALA A 48 3.13 17.20 -2.09
N THR A 49 3.26 17.19 -3.42
CA THR A 49 3.56 15.98 -4.20
C THR A 49 4.95 15.44 -3.87
N SER A 50 5.95 16.31 -3.73
CA SER A 50 7.31 15.90 -3.32
C SER A 50 7.33 15.30 -1.92
N THR A 51 6.59 15.89 -0.97
CA THR A 51 6.46 15.35 0.39
C THR A 51 5.76 14.00 0.38
N TYR A 52 4.69 13.84 -0.42
CA TYR A 52 4.00 12.56 -0.60
C TYR A 52 4.95 11.46 -1.09
N PHE A 53 5.73 11.73 -2.14
CA PHE A 53 6.70 10.77 -2.66
C PHE A 53 7.83 10.48 -1.67
N CYS A 54 8.33 11.50 -0.97
CA CYS A 54 9.33 11.32 0.08
C CYS A 54 8.84 10.37 1.18
N CYS A 55 7.61 10.59 1.69
CA CYS A 55 7.00 9.71 2.67
C CYS A 55 6.76 8.29 2.11
N TYR A 56 6.35 8.18 0.84
CA TYR A 56 6.13 6.90 0.17
C TYR A 56 7.44 6.09 0.06
N ASP A 57 8.53 6.73 -0.38
CA ASP A 57 9.84 6.09 -0.52
C ASP A 57 10.43 5.68 0.84
N ILE A 58 10.28 6.52 1.88
CA ILE A 58 10.66 6.17 3.25
C ILE A 58 9.87 4.96 3.74
N GLY A 59 8.57 4.92 3.45
CA GLY A 59 7.71 3.79 3.79
C GLY A 59 8.17 2.49 3.13
N ILE A 60 8.52 2.53 1.83
CA ILE A 60 9.08 1.37 1.12
C ILE A 60 10.41 0.96 1.73
N ALA A 61 11.33 1.89 1.97
CA ALA A 61 12.65 1.60 2.51
C ALA A 61 12.54 0.95 3.90
N MET A 62 11.72 1.52 4.78
CA MET A 62 11.49 0.97 6.12
C MET A 62 10.80 -0.40 6.06
N GLY A 63 9.80 -0.56 5.19
CA GLY A 63 9.11 -1.83 4.98
C GLY A 63 10.06 -2.93 4.50
N ALA A 64 10.90 -2.62 3.51
CA ALA A 64 11.89 -3.57 2.99
C ALA A 64 12.93 -3.98 4.03
N LEU A 65 13.38 -3.05 4.89
CA LEU A 65 14.31 -3.37 5.98
C LEU A 65 13.68 -4.28 7.04
N VAL A 66 12.45 -3.96 7.47
CA VAL A 66 11.73 -4.76 8.46
C VAL A 66 11.40 -6.15 7.91
N LEU A 67 10.87 -6.23 6.69
CA LEU A 67 10.60 -7.52 6.03
C LEU A 67 11.88 -8.32 5.76
N GLY A 68 12.93 -7.66 5.29
CA GLY A 68 14.23 -8.31 5.04
C GLY A 68 14.80 -8.92 6.31
N TYR A 69 14.72 -8.21 7.44
CA TYR A 69 15.13 -8.74 8.74
C TYR A 69 14.27 -9.93 9.18
N VAL A 70 12.94 -9.85 9.00
CA VAL A 70 12.01 -10.94 9.35
C VAL A 70 12.26 -12.18 8.49
N ILE A 71 12.48 -12.04 7.18
CA ILE A 71 12.78 -13.16 6.27
C ILE A 71 14.17 -13.76 6.55
N ALA A 72 15.13 -12.95 7.02
CA ALA A 72 16.45 -13.45 7.39
C ALA A 72 16.45 -14.31 8.67
N GLY A 73 15.53 -14.02 9.61
CA GLY A 73 15.42 -14.75 10.89
C GLY A 73 14.29 -15.79 10.95
N TYR A 74 13.26 -15.67 10.10
CA TYR A 74 12.08 -16.53 10.04
C TYR A 74 11.78 -16.95 8.59
N ASP A 75 10.72 -17.74 8.41
CA ASP A 75 10.27 -18.19 7.09
C ASP A 75 9.44 -17.13 6.34
N TYR A 76 9.33 -17.27 5.02
CA TYR A 76 8.56 -16.37 4.14
C TYR A 76 7.09 -16.26 4.54
N THR A 77 6.52 -17.33 5.12
CA THR A 77 5.14 -17.33 5.60
C THR A 77 4.88 -16.26 6.66
N VAL A 78 5.82 -16.05 7.58
CA VAL A 78 5.69 -15.04 8.64
C VAL A 78 5.76 -13.63 8.06
N ALA A 79 6.61 -13.42 7.06
CA ALA A 79 6.72 -12.15 6.36
C ALA A 79 5.42 -11.78 5.61
N TYR A 80 4.79 -12.74 4.94
CA TYR A 80 3.49 -12.52 4.28
C TYR A 80 2.37 -12.23 5.27
N LEU A 81 2.33 -12.93 6.41
CA LEU A 81 1.36 -12.64 7.48
C LEU A 81 1.54 -11.23 8.05
N LEU A 82 2.79 -10.80 8.23
CA LEU A 82 3.10 -9.46 8.73
C LEU A 82 2.65 -8.37 7.74
N CYS A 83 2.87 -8.57 6.44
CA CYS A 83 2.30 -7.72 5.39
C CYS A 83 0.77 -7.67 5.42
N ALA A 84 0.11 -8.82 5.62
CA ALA A 84 -1.35 -8.89 5.70
C ALA A 84 -1.87 -8.09 6.91
N VAL A 85 -1.26 -8.24 8.08
CA VAL A 85 -1.62 -7.49 9.30
C VAL A 85 -1.39 -5.99 9.13
N LEU A 86 -0.24 -5.59 8.58
CA LEU A 86 0.05 -4.17 8.30
C LEU A 86 -0.95 -3.56 7.33
N THR A 87 -1.33 -4.30 6.27
CA THR A 87 -2.34 -3.86 5.31
C THR A 87 -3.70 -3.69 5.98
N LEU A 88 -4.06 -4.64 6.87
CA LEU A 88 -5.33 -4.61 7.60
C LEU A 88 -5.37 -3.43 8.58
N ILE A 89 -4.29 -3.15 9.30
CA ILE A 89 -4.14 -1.97 10.16
C ILE A 89 -4.27 -0.69 9.35
N SER A 90 -3.63 -0.61 8.17
CA SER A 90 -3.74 0.56 7.27
C SER A 90 -5.18 0.77 6.79
N LEU A 91 -5.89 -0.32 6.45
CA LEU A 91 -7.29 -0.29 6.05
C LEU A 91 -8.21 0.18 7.18
N VAL A 92 -7.97 -0.31 8.40
CA VAL A 92 -8.67 0.11 9.62
C VAL A 92 -8.39 1.59 9.89
N PHE A 93 -7.13 2.02 9.82
CA PHE A 93 -6.76 3.41 10.02
C PHE A 93 -7.42 4.33 8.99
N TYR A 94 -7.43 3.95 7.71
CA TYR A 94 -8.14 4.67 6.66
C TYR A 94 -9.64 4.78 6.96
N LYS A 95 -10.30 3.68 7.35
CA LYS A 95 -11.71 3.69 7.73
C LYS A 95 -11.99 4.58 8.95
N PHE A 96 -11.14 4.54 9.98
CA PHE A 96 -11.39 5.29 11.22
C PHE A 96 -10.99 6.76 11.17
N VAL A 97 -10.00 7.12 10.36
CA VAL A 97 -9.43 8.48 10.31
C VAL A 97 -9.88 9.24 9.07
N VAL A 98 -9.91 8.58 7.91
CA VAL A 98 -10.30 9.20 6.64
C VAL A 98 -11.81 9.14 6.42
N ALA A 99 -12.46 7.98 6.66
CA ALA A 99 -13.91 7.88 6.46
C ALA A 99 -14.74 8.62 7.53
N LYS A 100 -14.10 9.08 8.62
CA LYS A 100 -14.71 9.95 9.64
C LYS A 100 -14.69 11.44 9.28
N GLN A 101 -14.15 11.81 8.11
CA GLN A 101 -14.37 13.14 7.53
C GLN A 101 -15.30 13.05 6.31
N PRO A 102 -16.57 12.66 6.48
CA PRO A 102 -17.58 13.07 5.52
C PRO A 102 -17.84 14.57 5.76
N HIS A 103 -17.43 15.39 4.80
CA HIS A 103 -18.13 16.63 4.45
C HIS A 103 -18.15 17.78 5.49
N SER A 104 -17.02 18.49 5.58
CA SER A 104 -16.98 19.95 5.69
C SER A 104 -15.69 20.29 4.97
N ASP A 105 -15.68 20.58 3.67
CA ASP A 105 -15.90 21.95 3.19
C ASP A 105 -16.34 21.93 1.72
N ILE A 106 -17.64 21.74 1.48
CA ILE A 106 -18.31 22.53 0.44
C ILE A 106 -19.24 23.44 1.24
N GLN A 107 -19.12 24.76 1.02
CA GLN A 107 -19.84 25.89 1.61
C GLN A 107 -19.12 26.63 2.76
N ALA A 108 -18.22 27.54 2.39
CA ALA A 108 -18.32 28.97 2.72
C ALA A 108 -17.43 29.79 1.77
#